data_AF-A0A1B7LNZ0-F1
#
_entry.id   AF-A0A1B7LNZ0-F1
#
_cell.length_a   1.000
_cell.length_b   1.000
_cell.length_c   1.000
_cell.angle_alpha   90.00
_cell.angle_beta   90.00
_cell.angle_gamma   90.00
#
_symmetry.space_group_name_H-M   'P 1'
#
loop_
_entity.id
_entity.type
_entity.pdbx_description
1 polymer ?
#
loop_
_entity_poly.entity_id
_entity_poly.type
_entity_poly.pdbx_seq_one_letter_code
_entity_poly.pdbx_strand_id
1 'polypeptide(L)'
;MCFIMNIKDKSQLLHITSEHTDYIKKLINGKTSTEAYIPKLNEIYKNISELIIAHTYTRFLADLFGGRTFFSILSSEYKISPEGLNYYKFNKIEDFKTYVGEYHGKLNSLTLSEEMQKEFLNEIYNAYIYNLAISNELDCKLNN
;
A
#
# COMPACT_ATOMS: atom_id res chain seq x y z
N MET A 1 -28.72 -4.01 5.16
CA MET A 1 -27.82 -5.06 4.61
C MET A 1 -27.45 -6.03 5.74
N CYS A 2 -27.55 -7.35 5.54
CA CYS A 2 -27.32 -8.37 6.58
C CYS A 2 -25.82 -8.53 6.89
N PHE A 3 -25.45 -8.64 8.17
CA PHE A 3 -24.07 -8.77 8.65
C PHE A 3 -23.30 -9.92 7.97
N ILE A 4 -23.97 -11.05 7.71
CA ILE A 4 -23.36 -12.21 7.03
C ILE A 4 -23.06 -11.96 5.55
N MET A 5 -23.88 -11.17 4.84
CA MET A 5 -23.58 -10.76 3.46
C MET A 5 -22.34 -9.85 3.40
N ASN A 6 -22.19 -8.98 4.40
CA ASN A 6 -21.04 -8.08 4.51
C ASN A 6 -19.72 -8.82 4.82
N ILE A 7 -19.78 -9.91 5.59
CA ILE A 7 -18.63 -10.80 5.81
C ILE A 7 -18.26 -11.53 4.51
N LYS A 8 -19.24 -12.11 3.80
CA LYS A 8 -18.99 -12.83 2.54
C LYS A 8 -18.37 -11.93 1.48
N ASP A 9 -18.94 -10.75 1.23
CA ASP A 9 -18.43 -9.82 0.20
C ASP A 9 -17.01 -9.35 0.50
N LYS A 10 -16.71 -9.01 1.76
CA LYS A 10 -15.36 -8.60 2.17
C LYS A 10 -14.36 -9.76 2.16
N SER A 11 -14.79 -10.96 2.56
CA SER A 11 -13.95 -12.16 2.54
C SER A 11 -13.69 -12.67 1.12
N GLN A 12 -14.62 -12.48 0.19
CA GLN A 12 -14.51 -12.95 -1.19
C GLN A 12 -13.49 -12.11 -1.98
N LEU A 13 -13.44 -10.79 -1.72
CA LEU A 13 -12.38 -9.92 -2.23
C LEU A 13 -11.01 -10.34 -1.69
N LEU A 14 -10.91 -10.61 -0.37
CA LEU A 14 -9.69 -11.11 0.27
C LEU A 14 -9.28 -12.50 -0.26
N HIS A 15 -10.26 -13.38 -0.52
CA HIS A 15 -10.07 -14.74 -1.02
C HIS A 15 -9.58 -14.73 -2.47
N ILE A 16 -10.26 -14.01 -3.36
CA ILE A 16 -9.86 -13.84 -4.77
C ILE A 16 -8.46 -13.21 -4.85
N THR A 17 -8.18 -12.19 -4.04
CA THR A 17 -6.84 -11.58 -3.99
C THR A 17 -5.80 -12.47 -3.30
N SER A 18 -6.18 -13.44 -2.46
CA SER A 18 -5.24 -14.43 -1.91
C SER A 18 -4.96 -15.60 -2.87
N GLU A 19 -5.90 -15.96 -3.75
CA GLU A 19 -5.77 -17.08 -4.68
C GLU A 19 -4.91 -16.74 -5.91
N HIS A 20 -4.92 -15.48 -6.33
CA HIS A 20 -4.13 -15.00 -7.46
C HIS A 20 -2.73 -14.50 -7.09
N THR A 21 -2.30 -14.66 -5.83
CA THR A 21 -1.06 -14.07 -5.34
C THR A 21 -0.21 -15.11 -4.60
N ASP A 22 1.09 -15.19 -4.89
CA ASP A 22 2.02 -16.05 -4.13
C ASP A 22 2.27 -15.55 -2.68
N TYR A 23 1.46 -14.60 -2.21
CA TYR A 23 1.57 -13.92 -0.94
C TYR A 23 1.48 -14.88 0.26
N ILE A 24 0.48 -15.77 0.29
CA ILE A 24 0.33 -16.77 1.37
C ILE A 24 1.56 -17.71 1.41
N LYS A 25 2.07 -18.14 0.25
CA LYS A 25 3.26 -19.00 0.18
C LYS A 25 4.52 -18.33 0.72
N LYS A 26 4.70 -17.02 0.49
CA LYS A 26 5.88 -16.27 0.94
C LYS A 26 5.87 -16.01 2.45
N LEU A 27 4.69 -15.82 3.07
CA LEU A 27 4.55 -15.68 4.53
C LEU A 27 4.76 -17.00 5.28
N ILE A 28 4.30 -18.12 4.72
CA ILE A 28 4.44 -19.46 5.33
C ILE A 28 5.92 -19.90 5.45
N ASN A 29 6.83 -19.30 4.68
CA ASN A 29 8.26 -19.62 4.70
C ASN A 29 9.08 -18.90 5.79
N GLY A 30 8.45 -18.34 6.82
CA GLY A 30 9.12 -17.80 8.01
C GLY A 30 9.78 -16.42 7.83
N LYS A 31 9.49 -15.71 6.75
CA LYS A 31 9.92 -14.32 6.55
C LYS A 31 8.95 -13.35 7.23
N THR A 32 9.48 -12.25 7.77
CA THR A 32 8.63 -11.14 8.20
C THR A 32 7.85 -10.58 7.00
N SER A 33 6.70 -9.96 7.23
CA SER A 33 5.84 -9.41 6.17
C SER A 33 6.58 -8.38 5.31
N THR A 34 7.49 -7.61 5.91
CA THR A 34 8.35 -6.65 5.20
C THR A 34 9.34 -7.36 4.28
N GLU A 35 10.02 -8.41 4.77
CA GLU A 35 10.95 -9.23 3.98
C GLU A 35 10.24 -10.00 2.84
N ALA A 36 8.95 -10.30 3.00
CA ALA A 36 8.14 -10.91 1.96
C ALA A 36 7.74 -9.90 0.86
N TYR A 37 7.62 -8.61 1.19
CA TYR A 37 7.24 -7.57 0.24
C TYR A 37 8.39 -7.13 -0.67
N ILE A 38 9.61 -6.99 -0.12
CA ILE A 38 10.79 -6.51 -0.87
C ILE A 38 11.04 -7.31 -2.16
N PRO A 39 11.05 -8.67 -2.17
CA PRO A 39 11.26 -9.44 -3.39
C PRO A 39 10.18 -9.21 -4.44
N LYS A 40 8.92 -8.99 -4.05
CA LYS A 40 7.82 -8.71 -4.98
C LYS A 40 8.02 -7.38 -5.69
N LEU A 41 8.41 -6.32 -4.96
CA LEU A 41 8.74 -5.03 -5.55
C LEU A 41 9.92 -5.15 -6.53
N ASN A 42 10.96 -5.89 -6.15
CA ASN A 42 12.12 -6.13 -7.01
C ASN A 42 11.78 -6.95 -8.26
N GLU A 43 10.89 -7.93 -8.15
CA GLU A 43 10.42 -8.75 -9.26
C GLU A 43 9.64 -7.91 -10.28
N ILE A 44 8.71 -7.08 -9.80
CA ILE A 44 7.94 -6.16 -10.65
C ILE A 44 8.88 -5.18 -11.36
N TYR A 45 9.78 -4.54 -10.61
CA TYR A 45 10.71 -3.56 -11.16
C TYR A 45 11.60 -4.16 -12.27
N LYS A 46 11.98 -5.43 -12.16
CA LYS A 46 12.82 -6.12 -13.17
C LYS A 46 12.03 -6.59 -14.39
N ASN A 47 10.78 -6.98 -14.23
CA ASN A 47 10.02 -7.66 -15.28
C ASN A 47 9.04 -6.73 -16.01
N ILE A 48 8.28 -5.92 -15.27
CA ILE A 48 7.24 -5.04 -15.83
C ILE A 48 7.22 -3.74 -15.02
N SER A 49 8.07 -2.80 -15.43
CA SER A 49 8.34 -1.58 -14.68
C SER A 49 7.10 -0.72 -14.43
N GLU A 50 6.12 -0.75 -15.33
CA GLU A 50 4.88 0.03 -15.29
C GLU A 50 4.00 -0.37 -14.10
N LEU A 51 4.05 -1.64 -13.68
CA LEU A 51 3.30 -2.15 -12.55
C LEU A 51 3.85 -1.64 -11.20
N ILE A 52 5.08 -1.12 -11.14
CA ILE A 52 5.59 -0.50 -9.91
C ILE A 52 4.75 0.71 -9.51
N ILE A 53 4.13 1.37 -10.50
CA ILE A 53 3.31 2.55 -10.30
C ILE A 53 2.12 2.20 -9.40
N ALA A 54 1.51 1.00 -9.51
CA ALA A 54 0.44 0.55 -8.64
C ALA A 54 0.82 0.56 -7.14
N HIS A 55 2.04 0.09 -6.82
CA HIS A 55 2.57 0.09 -5.46
C HIS A 55 2.87 1.51 -4.95
N THR A 56 3.47 2.34 -5.81
CA THR A 56 3.78 3.73 -5.45
C THR A 56 2.52 4.58 -5.28
N TYR A 57 1.50 4.40 -6.13
CA TYR A 57 0.19 5.02 -6.01
C TYR A 57 -0.44 4.72 -4.64
N THR A 58 -0.45 3.44 -4.27
CA THR A 58 -1.03 2.97 -3.01
C THR A 58 -0.32 3.58 -1.80
N ARG A 59 1.02 3.60 -1.79
CA ARG A 59 1.80 4.14 -0.66
C ARG A 59 1.81 5.67 -0.61
N PHE A 60 2.14 6.33 -1.71
CA PHE A 60 2.36 7.77 -1.72
C PHE A 60 1.07 8.55 -1.45
N LEU A 61 -0.07 8.13 -2.00
CA LEU A 61 -1.33 8.78 -1.65
C LEU A 61 -1.70 8.55 -0.19
N ALA A 62 -1.54 7.32 0.33
CA ALA A 62 -1.78 7.04 1.74
C ALA A 62 -0.90 7.93 2.65
N ASP A 63 0.35 8.16 2.28
CA ASP A 63 1.27 9.03 3.02
C ASP A 63 0.89 10.52 2.94
N LEU A 64 0.42 11.00 1.79
CA LEU A 64 -0.02 12.39 1.65
C LEU A 64 -1.30 12.67 2.45
N PHE A 65 -2.27 11.74 2.44
CA PHE A 65 -3.54 11.91 3.12
C PHE A 65 -3.46 11.59 4.62
N GLY A 66 -2.82 10.49 4.98
CA GLY A 66 -2.68 10.03 6.36
C GLY A 66 -1.51 10.67 7.10
N GLY A 67 -0.49 11.14 6.38
CA GLY A 67 0.75 11.63 6.98
C GLY A 67 0.56 12.84 7.90
N ARG A 68 -0.40 13.72 7.61
CA ARG A 68 -0.72 14.83 8.52
C ARG A 68 -1.26 14.34 9.86
N THR A 69 -2.11 13.32 9.85
CA THR A 69 -2.65 12.71 11.06
C THR A 69 -1.54 12.04 11.87
N PHE A 70 -0.71 11.22 11.22
CA PHE A 70 0.41 10.56 11.90
C PHE A 70 1.44 11.55 12.43
N PHE A 71 1.80 12.58 11.65
CA PHE A 71 2.70 13.64 12.12
C PHE A 71 2.15 14.29 13.39
N SER A 72 0.85 14.65 13.39
CA SER A 72 0.21 15.25 14.55
C SER A 72 0.28 14.34 15.77
N ILE A 73 -0.13 13.07 15.64
CA ILE A 73 -0.15 12.10 16.76
C ILE A 73 1.26 11.85 17.30
N LEU A 74 2.23 11.59 16.42
CA LEU A 74 3.61 11.30 16.82
C LEU A 74 4.28 12.51 17.49
N SER A 75 3.94 13.72 17.07
CA SER A 75 4.42 14.94 17.69
C SER A 75 3.72 15.24 19.02
N SER A 76 2.38 15.17 19.07
CA SER A 76 1.60 15.59 20.24
C SER A 76 1.60 14.56 21.36
N GLU A 77 1.40 13.29 21.04
CA GLU A 77 1.24 12.21 22.02
C GLU A 77 2.59 11.59 22.39
N TYR A 78 3.43 11.32 21.38
CA TYR A 78 4.69 10.60 21.56
C TYR A 78 5.91 11.52 21.71
N LYS A 79 5.73 12.84 21.57
CA LYS A 79 6.79 13.85 21.69
C LYS A 79 8.03 13.57 20.83
N ILE A 80 7.84 12.93 19.67
CA ILE A 80 8.92 12.65 18.72
C ILE A 80 9.48 13.97 18.19
N SER A 81 10.81 14.10 18.17
CA SER A 81 11.47 15.30 17.69
C SER A 81 11.22 15.53 16.20
N PRO A 82 11.30 16.78 15.71
CA PRO A 82 11.07 17.08 14.29
C PRO A 82 11.96 16.28 13.33
N GLU A 83 13.18 15.89 13.74
CA GLU A 83 14.11 15.08 12.95
C GLU A 83 13.61 13.65 12.75
N GLY A 84 12.90 13.09 13.75
CA GLY A 84 12.27 11.77 13.67
C GLY A 84 10.99 11.75 12.82
N LEU A 85 10.45 12.92 12.47
CA LEU A 85 9.20 13.08 11.71
C LEU A 85 9.41 13.42 10.23
N ASN A 86 10.65 13.35 9.75
CA ASN A 86 10.99 13.76 8.38
C ASN A 86 10.26 12.96 7.29
N TYR A 87 9.82 11.74 7.56
CA TYR A 87 9.01 10.93 6.63
C TYR A 87 7.71 11.62 6.23
N TYR A 88 7.09 12.38 7.14
CA TYR A 88 5.81 13.05 6.93
C TYR A 88 5.95 14.52 6.49
N LYS A 89 7.18 14.98 6.20
CA LYS A 89 7.45 16.35 5.74
C LYS A 89 7.57 16.39 4.22
N PHE A 90 6.57 16.96 3.58
CA PHE A 90 6.50 17.10 2.13
C PHE A 90 6.82 18.53 1.66
N ASN A 91 7.99 19.07 2.05
CA ASN A 91 8.34 20.48 1.86
C ASN A 91 8.40 20.95 0.39
N LYS A 92 8.43 20.02 -0.57
CA LYS A 92 8.44 20.32 -2.01
C LYS A 92 7.04 20.34 -2.63
N ILE A 93 5.99 20.04 -1.87
CA ILE A 93 4.61 20.01 -2.32
C ILE A 93 3.86 21.15 -1.64
N GLU A 94 3.63 22.23 -2.37
CA GLU A 94 2.98 23.44 -1.85
C GLU A 94 1.45 23.27 -1.77
N ASP A 95 0.84 22.70 -2.81
CA ASP A 95 -0.58 22.36 -2.85
C ASP A 95 -0.80 20.87 -3.12
N PHE A 96 -1.25 20.17 -2.08
CA PHE A 96 -1.51 18.73 -2.14
C PHE A 96 -2.64 18.40 -3.11
N LYS A 97 -3.66 19.27 -3.22
CA LYS A 97 -4.81 19.00 -4.11
C LYS A 97 -4.35 19.04 -5.57
N THR A 98 -3.61 20.09 -5.95
CA THR A 98 -3.04 20.20 -7.29
C THR A 98 -2.09 19.05 -7.58
N TYR A 99 -1.17 18.73 -6.66
CA TYR A 99 -0.24 17.61 -6.83
C TYR A 99 -0.94 16.26 -7.06
N VAL A 100 -1.96 15.95 -6.27
CA VAL A 100 -2.74 14.71 -6.45
C VAL A 100 -3.51 14.73 -7.77
N GLY A 101 -4.07 15.87 -8.15
CA GLY A 101 -4.73 16.05 -9.45
C GLY A 101 -3.79 15.77 -10.63
N GLU A 102 -2.57 16.33 -10.60
CA GLU A 102 -1.54 16.09 -11.60
C GLU A 102 -1.07 14.63 -11.61
N TYR A 103 -0.92 14.01 -10.43
CA TYR A 103 -0.55 12.60 -10.30
C TYR A 103 -1.62 11.70 -10.96
N HIS A 104 -2.90 11.92 -10.67
CA HIS A 104 -4.01 11.22 -11.32
C HIS A 104 -4.06 11.50 -12.83
N GLY A 105 -3.79 12.74 -13.25
CA GLY A 105 -3.67 13.10 -14.67
C GLY A 105 -2.61 12.27 -15.39
N LYS A 106 -1.43 12.09 -14.77
CA LYS A 106 -0.36 11.24 -15.30
C LYS A 106 -0.77 9.77 -15.35
N LEU A 107 -1.43 9.24 -14.32
CA LEU A 107 -1.97 7.88 -14.34
C LEU A 107 -2.97 7.67 -15.47
N ASN A 108 -3.91 8.61 -15.64
CA ASN A 108 -4.92 8.54 -16.71
C ASN A 108 -4.30 8.62 -18.12
N SER A 109 -3.09 9.18 -18.25
CA SER A 109 -2.36 9.24 -19.52
C SER A 109 -1.60 7.95 -19.87
N LEU A 110 -1.51 6.98 -18.95
CA LEU A 110 -0.86 5.70 -19.22
C LEU A 110 -1.62 4.93 -20.30
N THR A 111 -0.91 4.53 -21.35
CA THR A 111 -1.47 3.69 -22.42
C THR A 111 -1.21 2.22 -22.08
N LEU A 112 -2.18 1.58 -21.42
CA LEU A 112 -2.10 0.18 -21.01
C LEU A 112 -3.12 -0.66 -21.79
N SER A 113 -2.71 -1.86 -22.23
CA SER A 113 -3.64 -2.87 -22.76
C SER A 113 -4.64 -3.31 -21.69
N GLU A 114 -5.77 -3.90 -22.10
CA GLU A 114 -6.77 -4.42 -21.14
C GLU A 114 -6.16 -5.43 -20.16
N GLU A 115 -5.27 -6.30 -20.64
CA GLU A 115 -4.52 -7.24 -19.81
C GLU A 115 -3.64 -6.51 -18.80
N MET A 116 -2.90 -5.49 -19.23
CA MET A 116 -2.06 -4.70 -18.34
C MET A 116 -2.86 -3.88 -17.33
N GLN A 117 -4.06 -3.41 -17.67
CA GLN A 117 -4.95 -2.74 -16.72
C GLN A 117 -5.42 -3.70 -15.63
N LYS A 118 -5.74 -4.95 -16.00
CA LYS A 118 -6.10 -5.99 -15.03
C LYS A 118 -4.92 -6.31 -14.10
N GLU A 119 -3.72 -6.47 -14.65
CA GLU A 119 -2.52 -6.70 -13.82
C GLU A 119 -2.18 -5.50 -12.94
N PHE A 120 -2.37 -4.27 -13.43
CA PHE A 120 -2.20 -3.06 -12.63
C PHE A 120 -3.13 -3.04 -11.41
N LEU A 121 -4.41 -3.39 -11.62
CA LEU A 121 -5.38 -3.52 -10.53
C LEU A 121 -5.00 -4.64 -9.55
N ASN A 122 -4.51 -5.78 -10.05
CA ASN A 122 -4.01 -6.86 -9.20
C ASN A 122 -2.86 -6.38 -8.31
N GLU A 123 -1.93 -5.59 -8.85
CA GLU A 123 -0.81 -5.06 -8.06
C GLU A 123 -1.23 -3.99 -7.05
N ILE A 124 -2.31 -3.22 -7.31
CA ILE A 124 -2.92 -2.36 -6.28
C ILE A 124 -3.40 -3.23 -5.11
N TYR A 125 -4.15 -4.31 -5.39
CA TYR A 125 -4.63 -5.20 -4.34
C TYR A 125 -3.48 -5.85 -3.57
N ASN A 126 -2.43 -6.28 -4.26
CA ASN A 126 -1.22 -6.81 -3.64
C ASN A 126 -0.59 -5.79 -2.70
N ALA A 127 -0.45 -4.54 -3.15
CA ALA A 127 0.09 -3.48 -2.32
C ALA A 127 -0.72 -3.32 -1.03
N TYR A 128 -2.06 -3.32 -1.09
CA TYR A 128 -2.90 -3.27 0.10
C TYR A 128 -2.70 -4.47 1.02
N ILE A 129 -2.67 -5.68 0.47
CA ILE A 129 -2.46 -6.92 1.23
C ILE A 129 -1.13 -6.88 1.97
N TYR A 130 -0.02 -6.54 1.30
CA TYR A 130 1.29 -6.44 1.93
C TYR A 130 1.33 -5.39 3.04
N ASN A 131 0.70 -4.23 2.84
CA ASN A 131 0.63 -3.21 3.89
C ASN A 131 -0.19 -3.68 5.10
N LEU A 132 -1.32 -4.37 4.89
CA LEU A 132 -2.12 -4.94 5.97
C LEU A 132 -1.35 -6.04 6.72
N ALA A 133 -0.59 -6.86 6.00
CA ALA A 133 0.32 -7.86 6.57
C ALA A 133 1.27 -7.25 7.60
N ILE A 134 1.91 -6.15 7.19
CA ILE A 134 2.90 -5.44 8.00
C ILE A 134 2.24 -4.88 9.26
N SER A 135 1.10 -4.20 9.12
CA SER A 135 0.36 -3.69 10.27
C SER A 135 -0.03 -4.80 11.24
N ASN A 136 -0.56 -5.92 10.74
CA ASN A 136 -0.98 -7.05 11.59
C ASN A 136 0.21 -7.74 12.26
N GLU A 137 1.33 -7.94 11.55
CA GLU A 137 2.54 -8.51 12.14
C GLU A 137 3.06 -7.64 13.28
N LEU A 138 3.08 -6.31 13.09
CA LEU A 138 3.53 -5.36 14.10
C LEU A 138 2.59 -5.34 15.32
N ASP A 139 1.28 -5.38 15.10
CA ASP A 139 0.29 -5.46 16.19
C ASP A 139 0.44 -6.76 17.00
N CYS A 140 0.61 -7.90 16.32
CA CYS A 140 0.89 -9.17 17.00
C CYS A 140 2.19 -9.12 17.81
N LYS A 141 3.24 -8.44 17.34
CA LYS A 141 4.51 -8.29 18.08
C LYS A 141 4.41 -7.36 19.28
N LEU A 142 3.47 -6.40 19.27
CA LEU A 142 3.24 -5.48 20.38
C LEU A 142 2.39 -6.11 21.50
N ASN A 143 1.49 -7.03 21.14
CA ASN A 143 0.53 -7.64 22.06
C ASN A 143 0.94 -9.04 22.56
N ASN A 144 2.14 -9.51 22.20
CA ASN A 144 2.78 -10.73 22.74
C ASN A 144 3.97 -10.36 23.63
#